data_AF-A0A8C0TUL1-F1
#
_entry.id   AF-A0A8C0TUL1-F1
#
_cell.length_a   1.000
_cell.length_b   1.000
_cell.length_c   1.000
_cell.angle_alpha   90.00
_cell.angle_beta   90.00
_cell.angle_gamma   90.00
#
_symmetry.space_group_name_H-M   'P 1'
#
loop_
_entity.id
_entity.type
_entity.pdbx_description
1 polymer ?
#
loop_
_entity_poly.entity_id
_entity_poly.type
_entity_poly.pdbx_seq_one_letter_code
_entity_poly.pdbx_strand_id
1 'polypeptide(L)'
;MCGARRRITRPPIPLPRLHRRRTMAEMEASLLRQFPLLLPQNRAKTVYEGFISAQGRDFHLKILLPEDLQMKNARLLCSWQLKTILNGYHQIVQQRMQHSPDLMSFMMELKMVLEVALKNKQELYAPPPPPQFYSSLMEEIGTLGWDKLVYVDTCLSTIKLKAEDASGRKHLITLKLKTKYPTESPDCVVDFPVSFSVSWTPQSSLISIYSQFLAALESLKAFWDVMDEIDEKTWVLEPEKPTRSATTRRIALENRASINIEVDPRHPTMLPECCFLGADHVVKPLGIKLSRNIHLWDPENSLLQNLKDVLEIDFPARANLEKSDFSMDCGICYAYQLDGAIPDQVCDNLQCGQPFHQICLYEWLRGLLTSRQSFNIIFGECPYCSKEEAPPPPSCVYGQHQGRPGHLAVRPVRALTAVSSLPRPLRNAMPTSIQEGTCRHWLSLPKGGRNSRRNSHHPFPLWKVPFPLWKVKVTILYPIIRSYVLGT
;
A
#
# COMPACT_ATOMS: atom_id res chain seq x y z
N MET A 1 38.87 97.45 5.06
CA MET A 1 38.63 96.10 4.52
C MET A 1 39.59 95.13 5.19
N CYS A 2 39.04 93.99 5.63
CA CYS A 2 39.63 92.68 5.93
C CYS A 2 40.85 92.52 6.84
N GLY A 3 40.66 91.74 7.90
CA GLY A 3 41.67 90.80 8.41
C GLY A 3 41.54 90.45 9.89
N ALA A 4 40.83 89.37 10.25
CA ALA A 4 41.00 88.74 11.55
C ALA A 4 40.86 87.22 11.48
N ARG A 5 41.87 86.53 12.02
CA ARG A 5 42.13 85.09 11.93
C ARG A 5 41.31 84.26 12.93
N ARG A 6 41.15 83.00 12.54
CA ARG A 6 40.45 81.85 13.12
C ARG A 6 40.82 81.49 14.57
N ARG A 7 39.87 80.89 15.30
CA ARG A 7 40.09 79.79 16.26
C ARG A 7 39.33 78.55 15.83
N ILE A 8 40.02 77.42 15.80
CA ILE A 8 39.53 76.08 15.44
C ILE A 8 39.23 75.33 16.74
N THR A 9 38.00 74.85 16.93
CA THR A 9 37.64 73.85 17.93
C THR A 9 37.55 72.49 17.24
N ARG A 10 38.25 71.46 17.77
CA ARG A 10 38.19 70.08 17.28
C ARG A 10 36.92 69.38 17.81
N PRO A 11 36.18 68.62 16.98
CA PRO A 11 35.13 67.71 17.44
C PRO A 11 35.72 66.36 17.92
N PRO A 12 34.97 65.56 18.70
CA PRO A 12 35.47 64.32 19.30
C PRO A 12 35.59 63.18 18.26
N ILE A 13 36.56 62.31 18.50
CA ILE A 13 36.88 61.12 17.68
C ILE A 13 35.83 60.01 17.97
N PRO A 14 35.23 59.35 16.97
CA PRO A 14 34.36 58.18 17.20
C PRO A 14 35.19 56.93 17.50
N LEU A 15 34.72 56.07 18.42
CA LEU A 15 35.32 54.77 18.81
C LEU A 15 34.60 53.60 18.10
N PRO A 16 35.13 53.02 16.99
CA PRO A 16 34.47 51.90 16.29
C PRO A 16 35.01 50.51 16.70
N ARG A 17 36.15 50.45 17.42
CA ARG A 17 36.90 49.21 17.66
C ARG A 17 36.38 48.33 18.81
N LEU A 18 35.62 48.90 19.74
CA LEU A 18 35.16 48.19 20.95
C LEU A 18 33.90 47.34 20.70
N HIS A 19 32.98 47.79 19.84
CA HIS A 19 31.75 47.06 19.53
C HIS A 19 32.00 45.76 18.74
N ARG A 20 32.89 45.81 17.74
CA ARG A 20 33.25 44.64 16.91
C ARG A 20 33.98 43.54 17.69
N ARG A 21 34.69 43.90 18.77
CA ARG A 21 35.35 42.93 19.68
C ARG A 21 34.37 42.24 20.62
N ARG A 22 33.29 42.91 21.05
CA ARG A 22 32.26 42.31 21.90
C ARG A 22 31.44 41.26 21.16
N THR A 23 31.01 41.55 19.93
CA THR A 23 30.21 40.61 19.12
C THR A 23 30.96 39.33 18.74
N MET A 24 32.27 39.41 18.46
CA MET A 24 33.09 38.22 18.18
C MET A 24 33.32 37.34 19.43
N ALA A 25 33.43 37.93 20.61
CA ALA A 25 33.58 37.19 21.87
C ALA A 25 32.27 36.48 22.27
N GLU A 26 31.13 37.11 22.01
CA GLU A 26 29.80 36.53 22.25
C GLU A 26 29.53 35.31 21.34
N MET A 27 29.88 35.39 20.05
CA MET A 27 29.77 34.25 19.12
C MET A 27 30.68 33.08 19.52
N GLU A 28 31.88 33.36 20.01
CA GLU A 28 32.82 32.34 20.49
C GLU A 28 32.32 31.66 21.77
N ALA A 29 31.79 32.43 22.71
CA ALA A 29 31.15 31.89 23.91
C ALA A 29 29.92 31.04 23.56
N SER A 30 29.17 31.42 22.51
CA SER A 30 28.05 30.62 22.00
C SER A 30 28.54 29.29 21.45
N LEU A 31 29.54 29.29 20.56
CA LEU A 31 30.09 28.08 19.92
C LEU A 31 30.60 27.10 20.97
N LEU A 32 31.36 27.57 21.96
CA LEU A 32 31.89 26.73 23.03
C LEU A 32 30.81 26.17 23.96
N ARG A 33 29.67 26.85 24.11
CA ARG A 33 28.53 26.33 24.90
C ARG A 33 27.81 25.18 24.20
N GLN A 34 27.68 25.23 22.88
CA GLN A 34 26.93 24.22 22.12
C GLN A 34 27.81 23.09 21.58
N PHE A 35 29.08 23.39 21.28
CA PHE A 35 30.08 22.46 20.78
C PHE A 35 31.37 22.59 21.61
N PRO A 36 31.36 22.17 22.90
CA PRO A 36 32.48 22.36 23.81
C PRO A 36 33.76 21.62 23.39
N LEU A 37 33.62 20.60 22.54
CA LEU A 37 34.73 19.80 22.04
C LEU A 37 35.29 20.32 20.71
N LEU A 38 34.81 21.43 20.16
CA LEU A 38 35.30 22.03 18.92
C LEU A 38 36.08 23.32 19.22
N LEU A 39 37.39 23.30 18.97
CA LEU A 39 38.28 24.40 19.37
C LEU A 39 39.02 25.03 18.18
N PRO A 40 39.23 26.36 18.18
CA PRO A 40 40.05 27.02 17.17
C PRO A 40 41.53 26.63 17.32
N GLN A 41 42.16 26.25 16.22
CA GLN A 41 43.56 25.79 16.17
C GLN A 41 44.55 26.90 15.82
N ASN A 42 44.06 28.08 15.41
CA ASN A 42 44.92 29.21 15.06
C ASN A 42 44.32 30.54 15.53
N ARG A 43 45.19 31.55 15.70
CA ARG A 43 44.78 32.90 16.13
C ARG A 43 43.87 33.60 15.13
N ALA A 44 43.98 33.24 13.84
CA ALA A 44 43.14 33.75 12.77
C ALA A 44 41.73 33.17 12.80
N LYS A 45 41.46 32.14 13.62
CA LYS A 45 40.17 31.44 13.71
C LYS A 45 39.68 30.94 12.35
N THR A 46 40.60 30.52 11.49
CA THR A 46 40.28 29.91 10.20
C THR A 46 40.33 28.40 10.26
N VAL A 47 40.80 27.81 11.36
CA VAL A 47 40.84 26.35 11.53
C VAL A 47 40.19 25.98 12.85
N TYR A 48 39.16 25.14 12.79
CA TYR A 48 38.50 24.55 13.95
C TYR A 48 38.66 23.04 13.91
N GLU A 49 38.99 22.43 15.03
CA GLU A 49 39.20 20.98 15.12
C GLU A 49 38.71 20.45 16.46
N GLY A 50 38.15 19.25 16.45
CA GLY A 50 37.52 18.70 17.63
C GLY A 50 36.51 17.59 17.35
N PHE A 51 35.52 17.47 18.22
CA PHE A 51 34.48 16.44 18.14
C PHE A 51 33.08 17.04 18.05
N ILE A 52 32.20 16.35 17.32
CA ILE A 52 30.75 16.54 17.37
C ILE A 52 30.10 15.33 18.03
N SER A 53 29.23 15.59 19.00
CA SER A 53 28.52 14.55 19.74
C SER A 53 27.09 14.40 19.21
N ALA A 54 26.70 13.17 18.85
CA ALA A 54 25.35 12.82 18.44
C ALA A 54 25.00 11.41 18.92
N GLN A 55 23.79 11.24 19.49
CA GLN A 55 23.31 9.98 20.07
C GLN A 55 24.31 9.28 21.03
N GLY A 56 24.99 10.06 21.87
CA GLY A 56 25.97 9.54 22.84
C GLY A 56 27.29 9.06 22.23
N ARG A 57 27.57 9.36 20.96
CA ARG A 57 28.82 9.06 20.27
C ARG A 57 29.51 10.33 19.81
N ASP A 58 30.84 10.34 19.91
CA ASP A 58 31.68 11.46 19.49
C ASP A 58 32.38 11.17 18.17
N PHE A 59 32.36 12.13 17.26
CA PHE A 59 32.96 12.01 15.93
C PHE A 59 33.96 13.14 15.68
N HIS A 60 35.20 12.77 15.34
CA HIS A 60 36.24 13.75 15.03
C HIS A 60 35.97 14.46 13.71
N LEU A 61 36.13 15.77 13.71
CA LEU A 61 36.05 16.64 12.55
C LEU A 61 36.97 17.86 12.64
N LYS A 62 37.24 18.43 11.47
CA LYS A 62 38.04 19.64 11.28
C LYS A 62 37.41 20.50 10.19
N ILE A 63 37.19 21.78 10.50
CA ILE A 63 36.60 22.77 9.60
C ILE A 63 37.68 23.79 9.25
N LEU A 64 37.92 23.95 7.95
CA LEU A 64 38.80 24.97 7.39
C LEU A 64 37.94 26.08 6.80
N LEU A 65 38.04 27.27 7.37
CA LEU A 65 37.39 28.47 6.86
C LEU A 65 38.37 29.23 5.95
N PRO A 66 37.88 29.86 4.87
CA PRO A 66 38.62 30.86 4.11
C PRO A 66 38.96 32.11 4.95
N GLU A 67 39.84 32.97 4.43
CA GLU A 67 40.28 34.20 5.13
C GLU A 67 39.16 35.21 5.38
N ASP A 68 38.11 35.19 4.56
CA ASP A 68 36.90 36.01 4.73
C ASP A 68 35.93 35.45 5.78
N LEU A 69 36.27 34.31 6.39
CA LEU A 69 35.50 33.57 7.41
C LEU A 69 34.10 33.14 6.96
N GLN A 70 33.82 33.13 5.65
CA GLN A 70 32.53 32.70 5.13
C GLN A 70 32.45 31.19 4.99
N MET A 71 31.26 30.63 5.28
CA MET A 71 31.03 29.19 5.16
C MET A 71 31.00 28.69 3.71
N LYS A 72 30.69 29.55 2.74
CA LYS A 72 30.51 29.18 1.32
C LYS A 72 31.68 28.41 0.71
N ASN A 73 32.90 28.74 1.12
CA ASN A 73 34.14 28.10 0.64
C ASN A 73 34.86 27.32 1.75
N ALA A 74 34.16 27.00 2.84
CA ALA A 74 34.72 26.21 3.92
C ALA A 74 34.92 24.74 3.48
N ARG A 75 35.83 24.04 4.16
CA ARG A 75 36.09 22.62 3.94
C ARG A 75 35.88 21.84 5.23
N LEU A 76 35.03 20.81 5.16
CA LEU A 76 34.85 19.84 6.24
C LEU A 76 35.72 18.61 6.00
N LEU A 77 36.65 18.38 6.92
CA LEU A 77 37.42 17.15 7.05
C LEU A 77 36.88 16.37 8.24
N CYS A 78 36.84 15.05 8.16
CA CYS A 78 36.31 14.24 9.24
C CYS A 78 36.93 12.85 9.28
N SER A 79 36.76 12.19 10.42
CA SER A 79 37.09 10.77 10.59
C SER A 79 36.38 9.89 9.55
N TRP A 80 36.98 8.73 9.24
CA TRP A 80 36.39 7.75 8.34
C TRP A 80 35.00 7.29 8.81
N GLN A 81 34.78 7.21 10.12
CA GLN A 81 33.50 6.84 10.73
C GLN A 81 32.42 7.87 10.39
N LEU A 82 32.70 9.15 10.61
CA LEU A 82 31.76 10.23 10.29
C LEU A 82 31.50 10.30 8.79
N LYS A 83 32.54 10.17 7.96
CA LYS A 83 32.41 10.12 6.50
C LYS A 83 31.51 8.97 6.03
N THR A 84 31.59 7.80 6.68
CA THR A 84 30.77 6.64 6.36
C THR A 84 29.32 6.84 6.77
N ILE A 85 29.05 7.54 7.88
CA ILE A 85 27.69 7.89 8.33
C ILE A 85 27.04 8.90 7.39
N LEU A 86 27.79 9.92 6.98
CA LEU A 86 27.32 10.95 6.06
C LEU A 86 27.33 10.52 4.58
N ASN A 87 27.66 9.26 4.29
CA ASN A 87 27.60 8.72 2.95
C ASN A 87 26.13 8.72 2.45
N GLY A 88 25.87 9.35 1.32
CA GLY A 88 24.51 9.62 0.82
C GLY A 88 23.93 10.99 1.23
N TYR A 89 24.49 11.65 2.24
CA TYR A 89 24.08 13.00 2.69
C TYR A 89 25.02 14.10 2.19
N HIS A 90 25.98 13.78 1.33
CA HIS A 90 27.05 14.71 0.91
C HIS A 90 26.51 16.00 0.28
N GLN A 91 25.52 15.89 -0.62
CA GLN A 91 24.90 17.05 -1.26
C GLN A 91 24.18 17.96 -0.25
N ILE A 92 23.48 17.37 0.72
CA ILE A 92 22.78 18.11 1.77
C ILE A 92 23.79 18.84 2.65
N VAL A 93 24.87 18.19 3.08
CA VAL A 93 25.92 18.82 3.89
C VAL A 93 26.58 19.98 3.12
N GLN A 94 26.84 19.82 1.83
CA GLN A 94 27.37 20.90 0.98
C GLN A 94 26.39 22.08 0.86
N GLN A 95 25.10 21.82 0.61
CA GLN A 95 24.07 22.86 0.55
C GLN A 95 23.97 23.62 1.88
N ARG A 96 23.93 22.89 3.02
CA ARG A 96 23.90 23.52 4.35
C ARG A 96 25.15 24.37 4.59
N MET A 97 26.32 23.95 4.11
CA MET A 97 27.55 24.75 4.21
C MET A 97 27.48 26.04 3.38
N GLN A 98 26.91 26.01 2.18
CA GLN A 98 26.77 27.19 1.33
C GLN A 98 25.75 28.21 1.84
N HIS A 99 24.68 27.74 2.49
CA HIS A 99 23.59 28.58 2.96
C HIS A 99 23.72 29.02 4.43
N SER A 100 24.66 28.44 5.18
CA SER A 100 24.86 28.82 6.58
C SER A 100 25.53 30.20 6.69
N PRO A 101 24.99 31.12 7.52
CA PRO A 101 25.55 32.46 7.68
C PRO A 101 26.87 32.46 8.45
N ASP A 102 27.07 31.49 9.35
CA ASP A 102 28.24 31.37 10.20
C ASP A 102 28.52 29.91 10.61
N LEU A 103 29.67 29.70 11.25
CA LEU A 103 30.12 28.39 11.70
C LEU A 103 29.16 27.72 12.69
N MET A 104 28.55 28.49 13.60
CA MET A 104 27.64 27.95 14.60
C MET A 104 26.39 27.35 13.95
N SER A 105 25.78 28.12 13.05
CA SER A 105 24.60 27.73 12.29
C SER A 105 24.89 26.48 11.45
N PHE A 106 26.07 26.42 10.80
CA PHE A 106 26.49 25.22 10.09
C PHE A 106 26.66 24.01 11.01
N MET A 107 27.28 24.18 12.18
CA MET A 107 27.49 23.09 13.13
C MET A 107 26.19 22.52 13.67
N MET A 108 25.17 23.36 13.89
CA MET A 108 23.82 22.90 14.26
C MET A 108 23.15 22.11 13.14
N GLU A 109 23.20 22.61 11.91
CA GLU A 109 22.68 21.90 10.74
C GLU A 109 23.40 20.56 10.52
N LEU A 110 24.72 20.54 10.67
CA LEU A 110 25.52 19.32 10.58
C LEU A 110 25.14 18.33 11.67
N LYS A 111 24.90 18.79 12.90
CA LYS A 111 24.43 17.94 14.00
C LYS A 111 23.06 17.33 13.68
N MET A 112 22.12 18.11 13.16
CA MET A 112 20.80 17.63 12.77
C MET A 112 20.89 16.56 11.67
N VAL A 113 21.68 16.80 10.62
CA VAL A 113 21.90 15.82 9.54
C VAL A 113 22.54 14.54 10.10
N LEU A 114 23.49 14.67 11.01
CA LEU A 114 24.16 13.54 11.66
C LEU A 114 23.18 12.72 12.53
N GLU A 115 22.31 13.37 13.30
CA GLU A 115 21.30 12.71 14.12
C GLU A 115 20.30 11.91 13.27
N VAL A 116 19.85 12.47 12.13
CA VAL A 116 18.98 11.78 11.18
C VAL A 116 19.70 10.59 10.54
N ALA A 117 20.94 10.78 10.07
CA ALA A 117 21.73 9.73 9.45
C ALA A 117 22.00 8.57 10.43
N LEU A 118 22.25 8.87 11.71
CA LEU A 118 22.43 7.87 12.76
C LEU A 118 21.14 7.13 13.08
N LYS A 119 19.99 7.82 13.14
CA LYS A 119 18.68 7.20 13.39
C LYS A 119 18.32 6.21 12.26
N ASN A 120 18.49 6.62 11.01
CA ASN A 120 18.26 5.75 9.86
C ASN A 120 19.21 4.55 9.84
N LYS A 121 20.44 4.70 10.33
CA LYS A 121 21.36 3.57 10.50
C LYS A 121 21.01 2.68 11.68
N GLN A 122 20.52 3.20 12.81
CA GLN A 122 20.10 2.35 13.93
C GLN A 122 18.92 1.44 13.57
N GLU A 123 18.00 1.90 12.72
CA GLU A 123 16.97 1.04 12.13
C GLU A 123 17.56 -0.09 11.26
N LEU A 124 18.74 0.12 10.68
CA LEU A 124 19.49 -0.90 9.90
C LEU A 124 20.40 -1.79 10.75
N TYR A 125 20.72 -1.40 11.99
CA TYR A 125 21.66 -2.08 12.90
C TYR A 125 21.03 -2.34 14.27
N ALA A 126 19.83 -2.94 14.30
CA ALA A 126 19.51 -3.82 15.42
C ALA A 126 20.64 -4.87 15.56
N PRO A 127 21.04 -5.27 16.79
CA PRO A 127 22.04 -6.32 16.94
C PRO A 127 21.62 -7.53 16.09
N PRO A 128 22.53 -8.08 15.26
CA PRO A 128 22.19 -9.21 14.41
C PRO A 128 21.64 -10.34 15.29
N PRO A 129 20.57 -11.02 14.86
CA PRO A 129 20.08 -12.19 15.56
C PRO A 129 21.20 -13.18 15.88
N PRO A 130 21.10 -13.92 17.00
CA PRO A 130 22.08 -14.96 17.32
C PRO A 130 22.27 -15.93 16.15
N PRO A 131 23.45 -16.53 15.93
CA PRO A 131 23.68 -17.47 14.82
C PRO A 131 22.64 -18.61 14.76
N GLN A 132 22.11 -19.02 15.92
CA GLN A 132 21.05 -20.02 16.07
C GLN A 132 19.77 -19.65 15.31
N PHE A 133 19.45 -18.36 15.22
CA PHE A 133 18.31 -17.88 14.45
C PHE A 133 18.43 -18.25 12.97
N TYR A 134 19.61 -18.01 12.38
CA TYR A 134 19.84 -18.29 10.98
C TYR A 134 19.88 -19.79 10.69
N SER A 135 20.45 -20.61 11.58
CA SER A 135 20.43 -22.06 11.42
C SER A 135 19.01 -22.61 11.44
N SER A 136 18.18 -22.19 12.41
CA SER A 136 16.79 -22.62 12.49
C SER A 136 15.99 -22.19 11.27
N LEU A 137 16.18 -20.95 10.82
CA LEU A 137 15.50 -20.43 9.63
C LEU A 137 15.89 -21.19 8.36
N MET A 138 17.16 -21.54 8.19
CA MET A 138 17.63 -22.33 7.05
C MET A 138 17.11 -23.77 7.10
N GLU A 139 16.98 -24.35 8.29
CA GLU A 139 16.35 -25.66 8.49
C GLU A 139 14.86 -25.62 8.18
N GLU A 140 14.14 -24.58 8.59
CA GLU A 140 12.73 -24.37 8.26
C GLU A 140 12.52 -24.23 6.75
N ILE A 141 13.35 -23.42 6.06
CA ILE A 141 13.32 -23.29 4.60
C ILE A 141 13.65 -24.62 3.93
N GLY A 142 14.65 -25.34 4.45
CA GLY A 142 15.04 -26.66 3.93
C GLY A 142 13.92 -27.69 4.05
N THR A 143 13.21 -27.68 5.19
CA THR A 143 12.07 -28.57 5.46
C THR A 143 10.85 -28.19 4.61
N LEU A 144 10.60 -26.90 4.42
CA LEU A 144 9.53 -26.41 3.54
C LEU A 144 9.78 -26.75 2.06
N GLY A 145 11.05 -26.71 1.65
CA GLY A 145 11.49 -26.94 0.28
C GLY A 145 11.97 -25.66 -0.40
N TRP A 146 13.22 -25.69 -0.86
CA TRP A 146 13.87 -24.57 -1.56
C TRP A 146 13.18 -24.18 -2.87
N ASP A 147 12.39 -25.07 -3.47
CA ASP A 147 11.64 -24.79 -4.68
C ASP A 147 10.52 -23.76 -4.45
N LYS A 148 10.04 -23.62 -3.21
CA LYS A 148 9.02 -22.63 -2.80
C LYS A 148 9.60 -21.24 -2.54
N LEU A 149 10.92 -21.14 -2.34
CA LEU A 149 11.60 -19.89 -2.07
C LEU A 149 11.88 -19.12 -3.37
N VAL A 150 11.41 -17.88 -3.46
CA VAL A 150 11.61 -17.03 -4.66
C VAL A 150 12.64 -15.94 -4.40
N TYR A 151 12.63 -15.37 -3.20
CA TYR A 151 13.48 -14.24 -2.85
C TYR A 151 13.81 -14.26 -1.36
N VAL A 152 15.03 -13.84 -1.05
CA VAL A 152 15.53 -13.60 0.30
C VAL A 152 16.41 -12.35 0.24
N ASP A 153 16.26 -11.44 1.19
CA ASP A 153 17.13 -10.27 1.31
C ASP A 153 18.49 -10.61 1.94
N THR A 154 19.45 -9.69 1.83
CA THR A 154 20.81 -9.88 2.37
C THR A 154 20.85 -10.05 3.89
N CYS A 155 19.86 -9.51 4.59
CA CYS A 155 19.79 -9.56 6.06
C CYS A 155 18.96 -10.74 6.58
N LEU A 156 18.39 -11.58 5.70
CA LEU A 156 17.47 -12.67 6.03
C LEU A 156 16.28 -12.18 6.88
N SER A 157 15.87 -10.93 6.68
CA SER A 157 14.73 -10.29 7.34
C SER A 157 13.47 -10.36 6.50
N THR A 158 13.60 -10.50 5.17
CA THR A 158 12.47 -10.54 4.24
C THR A 158 12.59 -11.74 3.32
N ILE A 159 11.56 -12.59 3.36
CA ILE A 159 11.48 -13.82 2.59
C ILE A 159 10.23 -13.77 1.70
N LYS A 160 10.33 -14.21 0.45
CA LYS A 160 9.16 -14.43 -0.40
C LYS A 160 9.04 -15.89 -0.78
N LEU A 161 7.88 -16.46 -0.50
CA LEU A 161 7.53 -17.82 -0.87
C LEU A 161 6.47 -17.78 -1.97
N LYS A 162 6.51 -18.77 -2.87
CA LYS A 162 5.46 -19.00 -3.87
C LYS A 162 4.64 -20.23 -3.53
N ALA A 163 3.38 -20.19 -3.96
CA ALA A 163 2.53 -21.35 -4.06
C ALA A 163 1.83 -21.33 -5.41
N GLU A 164 1.39 -22.50 -5.85
CA GLU A 164 0.52 -22.67 -7.01
C GLU A 164 -0.78 -23.30 -6.49
N ASP A 165 -1.92 -22.71 -6.83
CA ASP A 165 -3.21 -23.26 -6.46
C ASP A 165 -3.65 -24.38 -7.40
N ALA A 166 -4.77 -25.03 -7.11
CA ALA A 166 -5.30 -26.12 -7.93
C ALA A 166 -5.67 -25.71 -9.38
N SER A 167 -5.85 -24.41 -9.65
CA SER A 167 -6.10 -23.87 -11.00
C SER A 167 -4.80 -23.48 -11.74
N GLY A 168 -3.62 -23.75 -11.17
CA GLY A 168 -2.33 -23.43 -11.77
C GLY A 168 -1.89 -21.97 -11.59
N ARG A 169 -2.58 -21.20 -10.75
CA ARG A 169 -2.27 -19.77 -10.53
C ARG A 169 -1.18 -19.63 -9.48
N LYS A 170 -0.23 -18.74 -9.77
CA LYS A 170 0.92 -18.48 -8.91
C LYS A 170 0.62 -17.37 -7.94
N HIS A 171 0.78 -17.66 -6.65
CA HIS A 171 0.56 -16.74 -5.55
C HIS A 171 1.86 -16.54 -4.77
N LEU A 172 2.04 -15.35 -4.21
CA LEU A 172 3.22 -14.99 -3.44
C LEU A 172 2.82 -14.54 -2.04
N ILE A 173 3.57 -15.00 -1.04
CA ILE A 173 3.54 -14.47 0.32
C ILE A 173 4.89 -13.88 0.65
N THR A 174 4.89 -12.63 1.11
CA THR A 174 6.08 -11.94 1.61
C THR A 174 6.05 -11.94 3.14
N LEU A 175 7.08 -12.47 3.75
CA LEU A 175 7.27 -12.57 5.19
C LEU A 175 8.35 -11.58 5.61
N LYS A 176 8.02 -10.68 6.53
CA LYS A 176 9.00 -9.82 7.19
C LYS A 176 9.25 -10.35 8.59
N LEU A 177 10.41 -10.98 8.77
CA LEU A 177 10.87 -11.53 10.02
C LEU A 177 11.34 -10.41 10.94
N LYS A 178 10.82 -10.41 12.16
CA LYS A 178 11.22 -9.48 13.21
C LYS A 178 12.39 -10.05 14.01
N THR A 179 13.09 -9.19 14.74
CA THR A 179 14.26 -9.56 15.54
C THR A 179 13.98 -10.61 16.62
N LYS A 180 12.71 -10.74 17.05
CA LYS A 180 12.27 -11.70 18.08
C LYS A 180 11.61 -12.95 17.51
N TYR A 181 11.64 -13.18 16.20
CA TYR A 181 11.14 -14.43 15.61
C TYR A 181 11.91 -15.65 16.16
N PRO A 182 11.24 -16.78 16.47
CA PRO A 182 9.82 -17.09 16.27
C PRO A 182 8.89 -16.69 17.44
N THR A 183 9.41 -16.10 18.52
CA THR A 183 8.58 -15.66 19.66
C THR A 183 7.56 -14.62 19.26
N GLU A 184 7.95 -13.70 18.36
CA GLU A 184 7.05 -12.73 17.73
C GLU A 184 6.70 -13.17 16.31
N SER A 185 5.43 -12.98 15.91
CA SER A 185 4.96 -13.34 14.58
C SER A 185 5.59 -12.45 13.50
N PRO A 186 5.95 -13.02 12.35
CA PRO A 186 6.38 -12.23 11.21
C PRO A 186 5.21 -11.46 10.59
N ASP A 187 5.49 -10.31 9.98
CA ASP A 187 4.47 -9.59 9.23
C ASP A 187 4.29 -10.26 7.86
N CYS A 188 3.07 -10.70 7.57
CA CYS A 188 2.73 -11.40 6.34
C CYS A 188 2.02 -10.46 5.38
N VAL A 189 2.54 -10.34 4.17
CA VAL A 189 1.93 -9.55 3.09
C VAL A 189 1.59 -10.49 1.94
N VAL A 190 0.31 -10.53 1.59
CA VAL A 190 -0.27 -11.35 0.52
C VAL A 190 -1.15 -10.48 -0.37
N ASP A 191 -1.32 -10.88 -1.62
CA ASP A 191 -2.21 -10.21 -2.59
C ASP A 191 -3.61 -10.85 -2.55
N PHE A 192 -4.28 -10.79 -1.40
CA PHE A 192 -5.60 -11.39 -1.20
C PHE A 192 -6.70 -10.31 -1.15
N PRO A 193 -7.93 -10.65 -1.58
CA PRO A 193 -9.07 -9.75 -1.53
C PRO A 193 -9.67 -9.64 -0.11
N VAL A 194 -9.18 -10.46 0.83
CA VAL A 194 -9.56 -10.48 2.25
C VAL A 194 -8.33 -10.37 3.12
N SER A 195 -8.50 -9.90 4.35
CA SER A 195 -7.41 -9.86 5.33
C SER A 195 -6.88 -11.27 5.64
N PHE A 196 -5.56 -11.41 5.61
CA PHE A 196 -4.87 -12.65 5.94
C PHE A 196 -4.21 -12.52 7.30
N SER A 197 -4.80 -13.17 8.31
CA SER A 197 -4.29 -13.20 9.67
C SER A 197 -3.79 -14.60 10.00
N VAL A 198 -2.51 -14.70 10.35
CA VAL A 198 -1.86 -15.98 10.67
C VAL A 198 -2.07 -16.28 12.15
N SER A 199 -2.57 -17.47 12.47
CA SER A 199 -2.51 -18.01 13.81
C SER A 199 -1.07 -18.39 14.14
N TRP A 200 -0.51 -17.75 15.16
CA TRP A 200 0.92 -17.85 15.49
C TRP A 200 1.12 -18.19 16.97
N THR A 201 2.01 -19.14 17.21
CA THR A 201 2.53 -19.49 18.53
C THR A 201 4.06 -19.53 18.49
N PRO A 202 4.78 -19.45 19.61
CA PRO A 202 6.25 -19.53 19.62
C PRO A 202 6.82 -20.86 19.07
N GLN A 203 5.98 -21.90 18.93
CA GLN A 203 6.33 -23.19 18.32
C GLN A 203 6.01 -23.25 16.83
N SER A 204 5.40 -22.20 16.29
CA SER A 204 5.11 -22.07 14.86
C SER A 204 6.39 -21.81 14.06
N SER A 205 6.34 -22.11 12.78
CA SER A 205 7.47 -22.00 11.85
C SER A 205 6.99 -21.53 10.48
N LEU A 206 7.90 -21.33 9.53
CA LEU A 206 7.53 -21.01 8.15
C LEU A 206 6.54 -22.01 7.54
N ILE A 207 6.61 -23.28 7.95
CA ILE A 207 5.73 -24.35 7.45
C ILE A 207 4.29 -24.14 7.92
N SER A 208 4.09 -23.70 9.16
CA SER A 208 2.74 -23.45 9.69
C SER A 208 2.09 -22.24 9.01
N ILE A 209 2.87 -21.21 8.69
CA ILE A 209 2.40 -20.07 7.88
C ILE A 209 2.04 -20.53 6.47
N TYR A 210 2.92 -21.29 5.83
CA TYR A 210 2.72 -21.76 4.47
C TYR A 210 1.48 -22.67 4.36
N SER A 211 1.24 -23.52 5.36
CA SER A 211 0.05 -24.37 5.41
C SER A 211 -1.24 -23.55 5.54
N GLN A 212 -1.25 -22.50 6.37
CA GLN A 212 -2.38 -21.57 6.48
C GLN A 212 -2.58 -20.75 5.19
N PHE A 213 -1.48 -20.36 4.54
CA PHE A 213 -1.51 -19.69 3.24
C PHE A 213 -2.14 -20.57 2.17
N LEU A 214 -1.73 -21.83 2.05
CA LEU A 214 -2.36 -22.80 1.13
C LEU A 214 -3.85 -23.00 1.41
N ALA A 215 -4.24 -23.13 2.69
CA ALA A 215 -5.65 -23.26 3.04
C ALA A 215 -6.47 -22.02 2.63
N ALA A 216 -5.90 -20.82 2.79
CA ALA A 216 -6.53 -19.58 2.34
C ALA A 216 -6.66 -19.53 0.81
N LEU A 217 -5.63 -19.99 0.06
CA LEU A 217 -5.69 -20.09 -1.41
C LEU A 217 -6.85 -20.99 -1.87
N GLU A 218 -7.00 -22.17 -1.27
CA GLU A 218 -8.10 -23.08 -1.60
C GLU A 218 -9.45 -22.47 -1.28
N SER A 219 -9.59 -21.72 -0.18
CA SER A 219 -10.85 -21.04 0.18
C SER A 219 -11.25 -19.92 -0.79
N LEU A 220 -10.28 -19.29 -1.45
CA LEU A 220 -10.47 -18.18 -2.39
C LEU A 220 -10.49 -18.61 -3.86
N LYS A 221 -10.33 -19.91 -4.12
CA LYS A 221 -10.29 -20.47 -5.48
C LYS A 221 -11.51 -20.07 -6.31
N ALA A 222 -12.72 -20.22 -5.75
CA ALA A 222 -13.96 -19.90 -6.45
C ALA A 222 -14.04 -18.41 -6.83
N PHE A 223 -13.55 -17.52 -5.96
CA PHE A 223 -13.49 -16.10 -6.26
C PHE A 223 -12.57 -15.82 -7.44
N TRP A 224 -11.34 -16.33 -7.43
CA TRP A 224 -10.45 -16.10 -8.56
C TRP A 224 -10.91 -16.78 -9.84
N ASP A 225 -11.57 -17.94 -9.78
CA ASP A 225 -12.15 -18.60 -10.96
C ASP A 225 -13.20 -17.69 -11.63
N VAL A 226 -14.06 -17.03 -10.83
CA VAL A 226 -15.02 -16.03 -11.32
C VAL A 226 -14.32 -14.82 -11.94
N MET A 227 -13.32 -14.26 -11.26
CA MET A 227 -12.61 -13.08 -11.75
C MET A 227 -11.83 -13.38 -13.04
N ASP A 228 -11.19 -14.55 -13.12
CA ASP A 228 -10.45 -14.99 -14.31
C ASP A 228 -11.39 -15.14 -15.52
N GLU A 229 -12.60 -15.71 -15.32
CA GLU A 229 -13.59 -15.83 -16.40
C GLU A 229 -13.99 -14.45 -16.94
N ILE A 230 -14.24 -13.47 -16.06
CA ILE A 230 -14.60 -12.12 -16.45
C ILE A 230 -13.44 -11.44 -17.18
N ASP A 231 -12.23 -11.54 -16.63
CA ASP A 231 -11.02 -10.94 -17.19
C ASP A 231 -10.66 -11.52 -18.57
N GLU A 232 -10.98 -12.80 -18.82
CA GLU A 232 -10.75 -13.47 -20.10
C GLU A 232 -11.84 -13.21 -21.14
N LYS A 233 -13.12 -13.26 -20.75
CA LYS A 233 -14.25 -13.27 -21.69
C LYS A 233 -14.90 -11.92 -21.94
N THR A 234 -14.58 -10.91 -21.12
CA THR A 234 -15.18 -9.58 -21.24
C THR A 234 -14.14 -8.50 -21.49
N TRP A 235 -14.59 -7.33 -21.94
CA TRP A 235 -13.74 -6.17 -21.97
C TRP A 235 -13.75 -5.43 -20.63
N VAL A 236 -12.82 -5.81 -19.75
CA VAL A 236 -12.54 -5.09 -18.50
C VAL A 236 -11.82 -3.79 -18.81
N LEU A 237 -12.45 -2.68 -18.43
CA LEU A 237 -11.89 -1.33 -18.49
C LEU A 237 -10.99 -1.10 -17.28
N GLU A 238 -11.46 -1.44 -16.07
CA GLU A 238 -10.74 -1.22 -14.83
C GLU A 238 -10.88 -2.34 -13.80
N PRO A 239 -9.82 -2.62 -13.05
CA PRO A 239 -8.45 -2.13 -13.26
C PRO A 239 -7.84 -2.70 -14.56
N GLU A 240 -7.01 -1.93 -15.28
CA GLU A 240 -6.41 -2.38 -16.55
C GLU A 240 -5.51 -3.62 -16.37
N LYS A 241 -4.88 -3.73 -15.19
CA LYS A 241 -4.08 -4.89 -14.78
C LYS A 241 -4.54 -5.31 -13.38
N PRO A 242 -5.56 -6.15 -13.26
CA PRO A 242 -6.09 -6.55 -11.97
C PRO A 242 -5.06 -7.31 -11.15
N THR A 243 -4.94 -6.95 -9.87
CA THR A 243 -4.26 -7.75 -8.85
C THR A 243 -5.20 -8.82 -8.31
N ARG A 244 -4.66 -9.81 -7.59
CA ARG A 244 -5.48 -10.88 -6.98
C ARG A 244 -6.29 -10.39 -5.78
N SER A 245 -5.95 -9.21 -5.24
CA SER A 245 -6.74 -8.48 -4.24
C SER A 245 -7.90 -7.67 -4.80
N ALA A 246 -7.95 -7.39 -6.11
CA ALA A 246 -8.96 -6.52 -6.69
C ALA A 246 -10.33 -7.23 -6.78
N THR A 247 -11.31 -6.77 -6.00
CA THR A 247 -12.69 -7.30 -5.94
C THR A 247 -13.64 -6.63 -6.93
N THR A 248 -13.22 -5.52 -7.53
CA THR A 248 -14.06 -4.73 -8.45
C THR A 248 -13.64 -4.92 -9.90
N ARG A 249 -14.62 -4.86 -10.81
CA ARG A 249 -14.39 -4.80 -12.26
C ARG A 249 -15.35 -3.81 -12.90
N ARG A 250 -14.81 -2.86 -13.66
CA ARG A 250 -15.58 -2.05 -14.61
C ARG A 250 -15.52 -2.74 -15.97
N ILE A 251 -16.66 -3.22 -16.44
CA ILE A 251 -16.79 -3.98 -17.68
C ILE A 251 -17.52 -3.12 -18.71
N ALA A 252 -16.98 -3.03 -19.92
CA ALA A 252 -17.64 -2.33 -21.01
C ALA A 252 -18.93 -3.04 -21.44
N LEU A 253 -19.96 -2.24 -21.70
CA LEU A 253 -21.21 -2.65 -22.34
C LEU A 253 -21.32 -1.96 -23.71
N GLU A 254 -22.43 -2.14 -24.40
CA GLU A 254 -22.69 -1.42 -25.66
C GLU A 254 -23.01 0.07 -25.44
N ASN A 255 -22.96 0.87 -26.52
CA ASN A 255 -23.37 2.29 -26.53
C ASN A 255 -22.68 3.18 -25.48
N ARG A 256 -21.36 2.99 -25.29
CA ARG A 256 -20.55 3.76 -24.32
C ARG A 256 -21.04 3.64 -22.86
N ALA A 257 -21.79 2.59 -22.54
CA ALA A 257 -22.13 2.26 -21.17
C ALA A 257 -21.15 1.24 -20.58
N SER A 258 -21.02 1.21 -19.26
CA SER A 258 -20.23 0.23 -18.54
C SER A 258 -20.96 -0.19 -17.27
N ILE A 259 -20.65 -1.37 -16.76
CA ILE A 259 -21.10 -1.84 -15.45
C ILE A 259 -19.89 -1.99 -14.54
N ASN A 260 -19.95 -1.36 -13.37
CA ASN A 260 -19.02 -1.63 -12.30
C ASN A 260 -19.63 -2.66 -11.36
N ILE A 261 -18.95 -3.79 -11.18
CA ILE A 261 -19.34 -4.84 -10.24
C ILE A 261 -18.35 -4.90 -9.07
N GLU A 262 -18.87 -5.17 -7.87
CA GLU A 262 -18.09 -5.51 -6.69
C GLU A 262 -18.45 -6.91 -6.20
N VAL A 263 -17.50 -7.83 -6.29
CA VAL A 263 -17.70 -9.25 -6.00
C VAL A 263 -17.26 -9.55 -4.57
N ASP A 264 -18.14 -10.16 -3.77
CA ASP A 264 -17.80 -10.66 -2.45
C ASP A 264 -16.85 -11.88 -2.59
N PRO A 265 -15.61 -11.82 -2.08
CA PRO A 265 -14.67 -12.94 -2.16
C PRO A 265 -15.11 -14.22 -1.47
N ARG A 266 -16.02 -14.12 -0.49
CA ARG A 266 -16.55 -15.28 0.25
C ARG A 266 -17.76 -15.90 -0.44
N HIS A 267 -18.44 -15.14 -1.27
CA HIS A 267 -19.67 -15.53 -1.96
C HIS A 267 -19.66 -15.05 -3.42
N PRO A 268 -18.69 -15.51 -4.25
CA PRO A 268 -18.39 -14.89 -5.53
C PRO A 268 -19.44 -15.11 -6.64
N THR A 269 -20.36 -16.08 -6.46
CA THR A 269 -21.47 -16.34 -7.40
C THR A 269 -22.80 -15.71 -6.96
N MET A 270 -22.84 -15.05 -5.81
CA MET A 270 -24.00 -14.28 -5.38
C MET A 270 -24.11 -12.98 -6.19
N LEU A 271 -25.30 -12.39 -6.23
CA LEU A 271 -25.54 -11.10 -6.87
C LEU A 271 -24.57 -10.03 -6.32
N PRO A 272 -23.65 -9.49 -7.12
CA PRO A 272 -22.73 -8.45 -6.68
C PRO A 272 -23.43 -7.09 -6.63
N GLU A 273 -22.79 -6.13 -5.96
CA GLU A 273 -23.18 -4.74 -6.11
C GLU A 273 -22.88 -4.30 -7.55
N CYS A 274 -23.90 -3.76 -8.23
CA CYS A 274 -23.85 -3.40 -9.65
C CYS A 274 -24.16 -1.91 -9.83
N CYS A 275 -23.23 -1.17 -10.42
CA CYS A 275 -23.41 0.25 -10.74
C CYS A 275 -23.24 0.46 -12.25
N PHE A 276 -24.31 0.86 -12.94
CA PHE A 276 -24.26 1.20 -14.35
C PHE A 276 -23.77 2.63 -14.54
N LEU A 277 -22.88 2.83 -15.51
CA LEU A 277 -22.28 4.12 -15.84
C LEU A 277 -22.46 4.39 -17.33
N GLY A 278 -23.02 5.55 -17.67
CA GLY A 278 -23.36 5.95 -19.03
C GLY A 278 -24.56 6.90 -19.04
N ALA A 279 -24.95 7.37 -20.22
CA ALA A 279 -26.10 8.26 -20.35
C ALA A 279 -27.40 7.60 -19.88
N ASP A 280 -28.30 8.37 -19.26
CA ASP A 280 -29.49 7.86 -18.57
C ASP A 280 -30.37 6.96 -19.46
N HIS A 281 -30.53 7.35 -20.72
CA HIS A 281 -31.35 6.61 -21.69
C HIS A 281 -30.77 5.24 -22.05
N VAL A 282 -29.46 5.00 -21.85
CA VAL A 282 -28.81 3.71 -22.06
C VAL A 282 -28.86 2.86 -20.78
N VAL A 283 -28.59 3.45 -19.61
CA VAL A 283 -28.47 2.70 -18.35
C VAL A 283 -29.79 2.40 -17.68
N LYS A 284 -30.81 3.27 -17.78
CA LYS A 284 -32.14 3.04 -17.17
C LYS A 284 -32.80 1.74 -17.65
N PRO A 285 -32.82 1.42 -18.96
CA PRO A 285 -33.33 0.13 -19.43
C PRO A 285 -32.60 -1.08 -18.82
N LEU A 286 -31.27 -0.99 -18.66
CA LEU A 286 -30.47 -2.06 -18.04
C LEU A 286 -30.83 -2.27 -16.57
N GLY A 287 -31.02 -1.19 -15.81
CA GLY A 287 -31.48 -1.25 -14.42
C GLY A 287 -32.88 -1.87 -14.28
N ILE A 288 -33.79 -1.61 -15.23
CA ILE A 288 -35.12 -2.23 -15.28
C ILE A 288 -35.00 -3.74 -15.56
N LYS A 289 -34.18 -4.13 -16.53
CA LYS A 289 -33.93 -5.56 -16.83
C LYS A 289 -33.35 -6.30 -15.62
N LEU A 290 -32.34 -5.73 -14.99
CA LEU A 290 -31.73 -6.26 -13.76
C LEU A 290 -32.80 -6.52 -12.70
N SER A 291 -33.64 -5.52 -12.42
CA SER A 291 -34.69 -5.63 -11.39
C SER A 291 -35.78 -6.64 -11.76
N ARG A 292 -36.16 -6.72 -13.04
CA ARG A 292 -37.20 -7.63 -13.53
C ARG A 292 -36.74 -9.08 -13.50
N ASN A 293 -35.51 -9.33 -13.92
CA ASN A 293 -34.98 -10.67 -14.18
C ASN A 293 -34.15 -11.20 -13.01
N ILE A 294 -34.04 -10.46 -11.90
CA ILE A 294 -33.21 -10.85 -10.74
C ILE A 294 -33.53 -12.24 -10.17
N HIS A 295 -34.77 -12.70 -10.34
CA HIS A 295 -35.24 -14.01 -9.92
C HIS A 295 -34.66 -15.17 -10.73
N LEU A 296 -34.03 -14.89 -11.88
CA LEU A 296 -33.32 -15.87 -12.70
C LEU A 296 -31.88 -16.10 -12.21
N TRP A 297 -31.41 -15.33 -11.22
CA TRP A 297 -30.06 -15.49 -10.69
C TRP A 297 -29.90 -16.84 -10.01
N ASP A 298 -28.96 -17.65 -10.50
CA ASP A 298 -28.67 -18.98 -9.98
C ASP A 298 -27.22 -19.04 -9.46
N PRO A 299 -27.00 -19.21 -8.14
CA PRO A 299 -25.66 -19.31 -7.56
C PRO A 299 -24.82 -20.49 -8.07
N GLU A 300 -25.44 -21.49 -8.71
CA GLU A 300 -24.74 -22.62 -9.33
C GLU A 300 -24.13 -22.24 -10.70
N ASN A 301 -24.66 -21.19 -11.33
CA ASN A 301 -24.11 -20.64 -12.56
C ASN A 301 -22.93 -19.70 -12.28
N SER A 302 -22.09 -19.50 -13.30
CA SER A 302 -21.01 -18.52 -13.19
C SER A 302 -21.57 -17.09 -13.13
N LEU A 303 -20.81 -16.20 -12.50
CA LEU A 303 -21.21 -14.80 -12.35
C LEU A 303 -21.47 -14.13 -13.70
N LEU A 304 -20.60 -14.39 -14.68
CA LEU A 304 -20.74 -13.84 -16.02
C LEU A 304 -22.00 -14.36 -16.72
N GLN A 305 -22.32 -15.64 -16.56
CA GLN A 305 -23.52 -16.23 -17.16
C GLN A 305 -24.79 -15.62 -16.56
N ASN A 306 -24.86 -15.52 -15.22
CA ASN A 306 -25.96 -14.84 -14.55
C ASN A 306 -26.15 -13.40 -15.03
N LEU A 307 -25.05 -12.63 -15.19
CA LEU A 307 -25.13 -11.26 -15.69
C LEU A 307 -25.67 -11.20 -17.12
N LYS A 308 -25.28 -12.13 -18.01
CA LYS A 308 -25.83 -12.22 -19.37
C LYS A 308 -27.33 -12.50 -19.38
N ASP A 309 -27.76 -13.47 -18.59
CA ASP A 309 -29.15 -13.93 -18.55
C ASP A 309 -30.07 -12.85 -17.95
N VAL A 310 -29.62 -12.22 -16.87
CA VAL A 310 -30.40 -11.20 -16.17
C VAL A 310 -30.47 -9.88 -16.95
N LEU A 311 -29.37 -9.47 -17.57
CA LEU A 311 -29.34 -8.24 -18.37
C LEU A 311 -29.82 -8.44 -19.82
N GLU A 312 -29.97 -9.69 -20.26
CA GLU A 312 -30.30 -10.06 -21.63
C GLU A 312 -29.36 -9.34 -22.64
N ILE A 313 -28.05 -9.43 -22.39
CA ILE A 313 -27.01 -8.84 -23.23
C ILE A 313 -25.86 -9.82 -23.45
N ASP A 314 -25.16 -9.62 -24.57
CA ASP A 314 -23.84 -10.19 -24.79
C ASP A 314 -22.77 -9.18 -24.40
N PHE A 315 -21.81 -9.60 -23.58
CA PHE A 315 -20.68 -8.75 -23.22
C PHE A 315 -19.69 -8.67 -24.39
N PRO A 316 -19.22 -7.46 -24.75
CA PRO A 316 -18.24 -7.32 -25.81
C PRO A 316 -16.91 -7.96 -25.40
N ALA A 317 -16.33 -8.72 -26.32
CA ALA A 317 -14.96 -9.19 -26.17
C ALA A 317 -13.96 -8.05 -26.44
N ARG A 318 -12.80 -8.09 -25.78
CA ARG A 318 -11.74 -7.07 -25.90
C ARG A 318 -11.29 -6.80 -27.35
N ALA A 319 -11.45 -7.76 -28.26
CA ALA A 319 -11.02 -7.63 -29.66
C ALA A 319 -12.02 -6.86 -30.55
N ASN A 320 -13.25 -6.61 -30.08
CA ASN A 320 -14.35 -6.16 -30.93
C ASN A 320 -14.58 -4.64 -30.93
N LEU A 321 -13.90 -3.87 -30.07
CA LEU A 321 -14.11 -2.43 -29.89
C LEU A 321 -12.78 -1.69 -29.75
N GLU A 322 -12.70 -0.45 -30.25
CA GLU A 322 -11.51 0.39 -30.14
C GLU A 322 -11.41 1.01 -28.74
N LYS A 323 -10.22 0.96 -28.12
CA LYS A 323 -10.01 1.43 -26.73
C LYS A 323 -10.41 2.90 -26.51
N SER A 324 -10.36 3.70 -27.57
CA SER A 324 -10.76 5.11 -27.61
C SER A 324 -12.23 5.36 -27.30
N ASP A 325 -13.11 4.36 -27.45
CA ASP A 325 -14.55 4.54 -27.22
C ASP A 325 -14.92 4.67 -25.73
N PHE A 326 -14.02 4.23 -24.83
CA PHE A 326 -14.24 4.21 -23.38
C PHE A 326 -13.17 4.97 -22.58
N SER A 327 -12.02 5.28 -23.17
CA SER A 327 -10.98 6.12 -22.56
C SER A 327 -11.20 7.61 -22.87
N MET A 328 -12.32 8.17 -22.42
CA MET A 328 -12.59 9.60 -22.59
C MET A 328 -12.23 10.35 -21.31
N ASP A 329 -11.30 11.31 -21.44
CA ASP A 329 -10.89 12.19 -20.36
C ASP A 329 -12.07 13.05 -19.88
N CYS A 330 -12.05 13.40 -18.60
CA CYS A 330 -13.01 14.35 -18.04
C CYS A 330 -13.01 15.64 -18.85
N GLY A 331 -14.19 16.11 -19.28
CA GLY A 331 -14.31 17.35 -20.04
C GLY A 331 -13.91 18.62 -19.28
N ILE A 332 -13.64 18.54 -17.98
CA ILE A 332 -13.27 19.70 -17.15
C ILE A 332 -11.78 19.67 -16.79
N CYS A 333 -11.29 18.58 -16.22
CA CYS A 333 -9.89 18.47 -15.79
C CYS A 333 -8.98 17.85 -16.86
N TYR A 334 -9.53 17.35 -17.97
CA TYR A 334 -8.81 16.70 -19.07
C TYR A 334 -7.92 15.54 -18.61
N ALA A 335 -8.29 14.91 -17.49
CA ALA A 335 -7.62 13.74 -16.96
C ALA A 335 -8.59 12.56 -16.97
N TYR A 336 -8.08 11.39 -17.32
CA TYR A 336 -8.80 10.13 -17.17
C TYR A 336 -8.95 9.71 -15.70
N GLN A 337 -7.97 10.04 -14.85
CA GLN A 337 -7.99 9.68 -13.43
C GLN A 337 -7.69 10.90 -12.56
N LEU A 338 -8.56 11.17 -11.59
CA LEU A 338 -8.41 12.21 -10.58
C LEU A 338 -8.61 11.58 -9.20
N ASP A 339 -7.55 11.56 -8.37
CA ASP A 339 -7.56 10.94 -7.04
C ASP A 339 -8.07 9.48 -7.00
N GLY A 340 -7.79 8.72 -8.06
CA GLY A 340 -8.24 7.33 -8.21
C GLY A 340 -9.65 7.19 -8.80
N ALA A 341 -10.43 8.26 -8.90
CA ALA A 341 -11.74 8.28 -9.54
C ALA A 341 -11.62 8.56 -11.05
N ILE A 342 -12.61 8.06 -11.79
CA ILE A 342 -12.72 8.18 -13.25
C ILE A 342 -13.97 8.98 -13.62
N PRO A 343 -14.07 9.50 -14.86
CA PRO A 343 -15.28 10.14 -15.35
C PRO A 343 -16.44 9.13 -15.35
N ASP A 344 -17.38 9.35 -14.43
CA ASP A 344 -18.52 8.50 -14.15
C ASP A 344 -19.85 9.18 -14.48
N GLN A 345 -19.85 10.50 -14.62
CA GLN A 345 -20.99 11.32 -15.03
C GLN A 345 -20.90 11.61 -16.52
N VAL A 346 -21.95 11.33 -17.29
CA VAL A 346 -21.98 11.58 -18.74
C VAL A 346 -23.12 12.53 -19.05
N CYS A 347 -22.85 13.53 -19.89
CA CYS A 347 -23.88 14.45 -20.36
C CYS A 347 -25.03 13.70 -21.04
N ASP A 348 -26.27 13.96 -20.62
CA ASP A 348 -27.47 13.26 -21.10
C ASP A 348 -27.86 13.63 -22.53
N ASN A 349 -27.34 14.76 -23.04
CA ASN A 349 -27.54 15.15 -24.42
C ASN A 349 -26.82 14.20 -25.39
N LEU A 350 -27.60 13.51 -26.22
CA LEU A 350 -27.14 12.55 -27.24
C LEU A 350 -26.05 13.11 -28.18
N GLN A 351 -26.07 14.41 -28.45
CA GLN A 351 -25.09 15.06 -29.33
C GLN A 351 -23.81 15.49 -28.61
N CYS A 352 -23.79 15.45 -27.27
CA CYS A 352 -22.66 15.85 -26.43
C CYS A 352 -21.95 14.61 -25.88
N GLY A 353 -22.61 13.87 -24.97
CA GLY A 353 -22.05 12.65 -24.37
C GLY A 353 -20.69 12.84 -23.66
N GLN A 354 -20.32 14.07 -23.32
CA GLN A 354 -19.04 14.36 -22.67
C GLN A 354 -19.03 13.78 -21.24
N PRO A 355 -18.01 13.01 -20.85
CA PRO A 355 -17.89 12.49 -19.50
C PRO A 355 -17.18 13.47 -18.57
N PHE A 356 -17.51 13.41 -17.28
CA PHE A 356 -16.97 14.23 -16.21
C PHE A 356 -16.77 13.40 -14.96
N HIS A 357 -15.74 13.70 -14.17
CA HIS A 357 -15.72 13.27 -12.78
C HIS A 357 -16.85 13.93 -12.02
N GLN A 358 -17.53 13.18 -11.15
CA GLN A 358 -18.56 13.73 -10.26
C GLN A 358 -18.08 14.99 -9.51
N ILE A 359 -16.87 14.98 -8.97
CA ILE A 359 -16.29 16.12 -8.23
C ILE A 359 -16.10 17.33 -9.16
N CYS A 360 -15.51 17.12 -10.35
CA CYS A 360 -15.31 18.20 -11.31
C CYS A 360 -16.62 18.84 -11.74
N LEU A 361 -17.63 18.02 -12.07
CA LEU A 361 -18.94 18.53 -12.49
C LEU A 361 -19.65 19.26 -11.34
N TYR A 362 -19.58 18.72 -10.13
CA TYR A 362 -20.14 19.36 -8.94
C TYR A 362 -19.51 20.72 -8.64
N GLU A 363 -18.17 20.81 -8.68
CA GLU A 363 -17.46 22.08 -8.48
C GLU A 363 -17.79 23.10 -9.57
N TRP A 364 -17.87 22.66 -10.83
CA TRP A 364 -18.26 23.50 -11.94
C TRP A 364 -19.67 24.09 -11.75
N LEU A 365 -20.66 23.24 -11.48
CA LEU A 365 -22.05 23.69 -11.31
C LEU A 365 -22.21 24.60 -10.09
N ARG A 366 -21.45 24.40 -9.01
CA ARG A 366 -21.45 25.33 -7.87
C ARG A 366 -20.95 26.73 -8.21
N GLY A 367 -20.11 26.86 -9.23
CA GLY A 367 -19.59 28.14 -9.70
C GLY A 367 -20.55 28.92 -10.59
N LEU A 368 -21.60 28.28 -11.13
CA LEU A 368 -22.56 28.93 -12.04
C LEU A 368 -23.65 29.68 -11.26
N LEU A 369 -23.89 30.93 -11.63
CA LEU A 369 -24.98 31.75 -11.08
C LEU A 369 -26.39 31.24 -11.49
N THR A 370 -26.46 30.43 -12.54
CA THR A 370 -27.70 29.85 -13.08
C THR A 370 -28.07 28.50 -12.46
N SER A 371 -27.19 27.94 -11.64
CA SER A 371 -27.43 26.65 -11.00
C SER A 371 -28.56 26.70 -9.99
N ARG A 372 -29.37 25.64 -9.98
CA ARG A 372 -30.48 25.45 -9.04
C ARG A 372 -30.14 24.31 -8.11
N GLN A 373 -30.42 24.45 -6.82
CA GLN A 373 -30.24 23.37 -5.86
C GLN A 373 -31.61 22.89 -5.37
N SER A 374 -31.85 21.58 -5.43
CA SER A 374 -33.07 20.96 -4.93
C SER A 374 -32.73 19.59 -4.31
N PHE A 375 -33.19 19.32 -3.09
CA PHE A 375 -32.95 18.04 -2.38
C PHE A 375 -31.49 17.55 -2.41
N ASN A 376 -30.52 18.44 -2.16
CA ASN A 376 -29.06 18.20 -2.24
C ASN A 376 -28.50 17.87 -3.63
N ILE A 377 -29.30 17.90 -4.70
CA ILE A 377 -28.84 17.79 -6.09
C ILE A 377 -28.68 19.20 -6.67
N ILE A 378 -27.57 19.47 -7.35
CA ILE A 378 -27.34 20.72 -8.08
C ILE A 378 -27.65 20.46 -9.55
N PHE A 379 -28.51 21.29 -10.11
CA PHE A 379 -28.88 21.31 -11.52
C PHE A 379 -28.22 22.51 -12.17
N GLY A 380 -27.65 22.34 -13.35
CA GLY A 380 -27.16 23.47 -14.14
C GLY A 380 -26.74 23.04 -15.54
N GLU A 381 -26.07 23.91 -16.26
CA GLU A 381 -25.78 23.69 -17.67
C GLU A 381 -24.47 22.93 -17.91
N CYS A 382 -24.50 21.95 -18.81
CA CYS A 382 -23.31 21.26 -19.31
C CYS A 382 -22.29 22.27 -19.89
N PRO A 383 -20.99 22.18 -19.54
CA PRO A 383 -19.96 23.08 -20.06
C PRO A 383 -19.81 23.07 -21.59
N TYR A 384 -20.25 21.99 -22.25
CA TYR A 384 -20.03 21.75 -23.67
C TYR A 384 -21.26 22.04 -24.55
N CYS A 385 -22.47 21.75 -24.06
CA CYS A 385 -23.69 21.85 -24.86
C CYS A 385 -24.80 22.71 -24.25
N SER A 386 -24.57 23.28 -23.07
CA SER A 386 -25.51 24.16 -22.36
C SER A 386 -26.90 23.53 -22.11
N LYS A 387 -27.02 22.20 -22.13
CA LYS A 387 -28.22 21.48 -21.69
C LYS A 387 -28.18 21.23 -20.20
N GLU A 388 -29.36 21.05 -19.59
CA GLU A 388 -29.47 20.79 -18.15
C GLU A 388 -28.81 19.45 -17.77
N GLU A 389 -28.04 19.49 -16.69
CA GLU A 389 -27.29 18.39 -16.10
C GLU A 389 -27.51 18.38 -14.59
N ALA A 390 -27.51 17.20 -13.97
CA ALA A 390 -27.78 17.03 -12.55
C ALA A 390 -26.89 15.93 -11.94
N PRO A 391 -25.63 16.24 -11.57
CA PRO A 391 -24.80 15.27 -10.87
C PRO A 391 -25.39 14.91 -9.50
N PRO A 392 -25.24 13.65 -9.07
CA PRO A 392 -25.59 13.27 -7.71
C PRO A 392 -24.73 14.02 -6.68
N PRO A 393 -25.25 14.31 -5.47
CA PRO A 393 -24.50 14.98 -4.41
C PRO A 393 -23.18 14.25 -4.10
N PRO A 394 -22.10 14.96 -3.72
CA PRO A 394 -20.80 14.38 -3.37
C PRO A 394 -20.80 13.52 -2.09
N SER A 395 -21.97 13.14 -1.58
CA SER A 395 -22.14 12.23 -0.45
C SER A 395 -22.60 10.85 -0.94
N CYS A 396 -21.79 10.19 -1.77
CA CYS A 396 -21.79 8.75 -2.02
C CYS A 396 -20.41 8.35 -2.56
N VAL A 397 -19.37 8.56 -1.75
CA VAL A 397 -18.16 7.73 -1.86
C VAL A 397 -18.57 6.35 -1.35
N TYR A 398 -18.97 5.44 -2.23
CA TYR A 398 -19.01 4.03 -1.87
C TYR A 398 -17.56 3.59 -1.66
N GLY A 399 -17.21 3.37 -0.39
CA GLY A 399 -15.89 2.90 0.01
C GLY A 399 -15.19 3.72 1.08
N GLN A 400 -15.86 4.03 2.20
CA GLN A 400 -15.23 4.15 3.53
C GLN A 400 -16.29 4.36 4.62
N HIS A 401 -17.06 3.31 4.96
CA HIS A 401 -17.69 3.24 6.27
C HIS A 401 -17.42 1.88 6.91
N GLN A 402 -16.43 1.89 7.82
CA GLN A 402 -16.33 0.88 8.86
C GLN A 402 -17.61 0.94 9.73
N GLY A 403 -18.35 -0.16 9.75
CA GLY A 403 -19.21 -0.60 10.86
C GLY A 403 -20.40 0.27 11.27
N ARG A 404 -21.60 -0.09 10.83
CA ARG A 404 -22.78 -0.38 11.69
C ARG A 404 -23.97 -0.90 10.85
N PRO A 405 -24.77 -1.85 11.36
CA PRO A 405 -25.90 -2.40 10.63
C PRO A 405 -27.11 -1.47 10.75
N GLY A 406 -27.70 -1.07 9.62
CA GLY A 406 -28.84 -0.16 9.60
C GLY A 406 -29.58 -0.16 8.26
N HIS A 407 -30.52 -1.09 8.13
CA HIS A 407 -31.75 -1.01 7.33
C HIS A 407 -31.72 -0.31 5.97
N LEU A 408 -31.60 -1.11 4.90
CA LEU A 408 -32.36 -0.93 3.66
C LEU A 408 -32.67 -2.33 3.09
N ALA A 409 -33.59 -3.02 3.76
CA ALA A 409 -34.24 -4.18 3.18
C ALA A 409 -35.24 -3.69 2.12
N VAL A 410 -35.06 -4.17 0.89
CA VAL A 410 -36.02 -4.04 -0.21
C VAL A 410 -37.39 -4.50 0.28
N ARG A 411 -38.35 -3.58 0.38
CA ARG A 411 -39.75 -3.93 0.65
C ARG A 411 -40.39 -4.43 -0.65
N PRO A 412 -41.06 -5.59 -0.65
CA PRO A 412 -41.81 -6.05 -1.81
C PRO A 412 -43.08 -5.21 -2.01
N VAL A 413 -43.38 -4.92 -3.27
CA VAL A 413 -44.58 -4.22 -3.74
C VAL A 413 -45.83 -5.03 -3.34
N ARG A 414 -46.71 -4.44 -2.52
CA ARG A 414 -48.05 -5.01 -2.24
C ARG A 414 -49.01 -4.59 -3.35
N ALA A 415 -49.55 -5.59 -4.03
CA ALA A 415 -50.71 -5.46 -4.92
C ALA A 415 -51.95 -5.01 -4.12
N LEU A 416 -52.69 -4.06 -4.69
CA LEU A 416 -54.02 -3.66 -4.26
C LEU A 416 -55.03 -4.75 -4.66
N THR A 417 -55.68 -5.39 -3.68
CA THR A 417 -56.98 -6.04 -3.90
C THR A 417 -57.90 -5.85 -2.71
N ALA A 418 -59.19 -5.82 -3.06
CA ALA A 418 -60.35 -5.34 -2.35
C ALA A 418 -60.70 -5.98 -0.99
N VAL A 419 -61.54 -5.20 -0.29
CA VAL A 419 -62.38 -5.44 0.88
C VAL A 419 -63.04 -6.83 0.95
N SER A 420 -62.94 -7.50 2.11
CA SER A 420 -64.10 -8.11 2.80
C SER A 420 -63.71 -8.66 4.19
N SER A 421 -64.34 -8.08 5.22
CA SER A 421 -64.84 -8.69 6.47
C SER A 421 -64.29 -10.03 6.97
N LEU A 422 -63.88 -10.08 8.25
CA LEU A 422 -64.39 -11.01 9.29
C LEU A 422 -63.76 -10.69 10.68
N PRO A 423 -64.41 -11.08 11.80
CA PRO A 423 -64.09 -10.61 13.16
C PRO A 423 -63.08 -11.49 13.92
N ARG A 424 -62.55 -10.94 15.02
CA ARG A 424 -61.67 -11.60 16.01
C ARG A 424 -62.29 -12.85 16.65
N PRO A 425 -61.44 -13.75 17.20
CA PRO A 425 -61.59 -14.06 18.61
C PRO A 425 -60.27 -14.20 19.42
N LEU A 426 -60.48 -14.43 20.72
CA LEU A 426 -59.61 -14.32 21.89
C LEU A 426 -58.75 -15.55 22.23
N ARG A 427 -57.68 -15.28 22.99
CA ARG A 427 -57.03 -16.03 24.09
C ARG A 427 -57.24 -17.56 24.21
N ASN A 428 -56.16 -18.31 24.45
CA ASN A 428 -55.80 -18.88 25.78
C ASN A 428 -54.63 -19.88 25.76
N ALA A 429 -53.93 -19.92 26.91
CA ALA A 429 -53.35 -21.09 27.61
C ALA A 429 -52.06 -21.81 27.10
N MET A 430 -51.00 -21.64 27.90
CA MET A 430 -50.05 -22.68 28.36
C MET A 430 -50.77 -23.70 29.30
N PRO A 431 -50.24 -24.88 29.75
CA PRO A 431 -48.82 -25.14 30.10
C PRO A 431 -48.26 -26.62 30.02
N THR A 432 -46.99 -26.76 30.44
CA THR A 432 -46.34 -27.86 31.23
C THR A 432 -45.99 -29.25 30.65
N SER A 433 -44.68 -29.60 30.77
CA SER A 433 -44.08 -30.70 31.57
C SER A 433 -42.91 -31.42 30.82
N ILE A 434 -41.66 -31.29 31.26
CA ILE A 434 -40.85 -32.17 32.15
C ILE A 434 -40.63 -33.60 31.59
N GLN A 435 -39.38 -33.98 31.23
CA GLN A 435 -38.60 -35.02 31.94
C GLN A 435 -37.21 -35.28 31.32
N GLU A 436 -36.33 -35.69 32.24
CA GLU A 436 -34.90 -35.97 32.18
C GLU A 436 -34.56 -37.32 31.51
N GLY A 437 -33.28 -37.54 31.18
CA GLY A 437 -32.76 -38.87 30.85
C GLY A 437 -31.28 -38.90 30.49
N THR A 438 -30.44 -39.25 31.46
CA THR A 438 -28.98 -39.49 31.36
C THR A 438 -28.66 -40.96 31.04
N CYS A 439 -27.56 -41.26 30.30
CA CYS A 439 -26.48 -42.22 30.68
C CYS A 439 -25.61 -42.77 29.51
N ARG A 440 -24.31 -42.44 29.59
CA ARG A 440 -23.08 -43.30 29.63
C ARG A 440 -22.86 -44.58 28.75
N HIS A 441 -21.67 -44.54 28.10
CA HIS A 441 -20.60 -45.56 27.91
C HIS A 441 -20.81 -46.86 27.10
N TRP A 442 -19.89 -47.20 26.17
CA TRP A 442 -18.72 -48.12 26.35
C TRP A 442 -17.99 -48.43 25.01
N LEU A 443 -16.69 -48.75 25.12
CA LEU A 443 -15.72 -49.17 24.09
C LEU A 443 -16.03 -50.54 23.43
N SER A 444 -15.50 -50.81 22.22
CA SER A 444 -14.55 -51.94 21.93
C SER A 444 -14.23 -52.14 20.43
N LEU A 445 -12.97 -52.49 20.16
CA LEU A 445 -12.40 -53.09 18.92
C LEU A 445 -12.95 -54.51 18.64
N PRO A 446 -12.67 -55.11 17.47
CA PRO A 446 -11.59 -56.11 17.42
C PRO A 446 -10.72 -56.14 16.13
N LYS A 447 -9.66 -56.95 16.25
CA LYS A 447 -8.48 -57.21 15.39
C LYS A 447 -8.73 -58.22 14.25
N GLY A 448 -7.84 -58.23 13.24
CA GLY A 448 -7.03 -59.45 12.95
C GLY A 448 -6.72 -59.86 11.49
N GLY A 449 -5.41 -59.93 11.17
CA GLY A 449 -4.76 -60.99 10.34
C GLY A 449 -4.46 -60.67 8.86
N ARG A 450 -3.38 -61.10 8.20
CA ARG A 450 -1.97 -61.51 8.50
C ARG A 450 -1.25 -61.71 7.15
N ASN A 451 0.04 -61.34 7.10
CA ASN A 451 1.19 -61.86 6.33
C ASN A 451 1.20 -62.01 4.77
N SER A 452 2.25 -61.50 4.11
CA SER A 452 3.50 -62.25 3.84
C SER A 452 4.60 -61.41 3.14
N ARG A 453 5.86 -61.83 3.34
CA ARG A 453 7.16 -61.22 2.98
C ARG A 453 7.61 -61.58 1.54
N ARG A 454 8.51 -60.77 0.95
CA ARG A 454 9.82 -61.23 0.40
C ARG A 454 10.76 -60.07 -0.01
N ASN A 455 12.02 -60.20 0.41
CA ASN A 455 13.21 -59.41 0.02
C ASN A 455 13.76 -59.86 -1.34
N SER A 456 14.45 -58.96 -2.07
CA SER A 456 15.69 -59.29 -2.81
C SER A 456 16.50 -58.03 -3.18
N HIS A 457 17.83 -58.18 -3.16
CA HIS A 457 18.89 -57.19 -3.38
C HIS A 457 19.25 -57.01 -4.88
N HIS A 458 19.67 -55.77 -5.25
CA HIS A 458 20.68 -55.26 -6.23
C HIS A 458 21.11 -56.06 -7.50
N PRO A 459 21.63 -55.45 -8.61
CA PRO A 459 22.47 -54.23 -8.66
C PRO A 459 22.25 -53.25 -9.87
N PHE A 460 23.05 -52.17 -9.87
CA PHE A 460 23.21 -51.12 -10.92
C PHE A 460 23.44 -51.64 -12.35
N PRO A 461 23.17 -50.82 -13.37
CA PRO A 461 24.30 -50.30 -14.16
C PRO A 461 24.22 -48.80 -14.52
N LEU A 462 25.34 -48.36 -15.06
CA LEU A 462 25.90 -47.03 -15.18
C LEU A 462 25.90 -46.67 -16.69
N TRP A 463 25.39 -45.49 -17.10
CA TRP A 463 26.07 -44.48 -17.97
C TRP A 463 25.16 -43.55 -18.80
N LYS A 464 25.60 -42.28 -18.80
CA LYS A 464 25.51 -41.23 -19.83
C LYS A 464 24.27 -40.33 -19.90
N VAL A 465 24.38 -39.26 -19.11
CA VAL A 465 23.80 -37.92 -19.30
C VAL A 465 24.47 -37.21 -20.49
N PRO A 466 23.75 -36.36 -21.24
CA PRO A 466 24.31 -35.13 -21.77
C PRO A 466 23.74 -33.90 -21.04
N PHE A 467 24.65 -33.14 -20.40
CA PHE A 467 24.47 -31.75 -19.95
C PHE A 467 24.28 -30.85 -21.18
N PRO A 468 23.56 -29.69 -21.13
CA PRO A 468 23.94 -28.57 -20.26
C PRO A 468 22.81 -27.69 -19.69
N LEU A 469 23.22 -26.72 -18.85
CA LEU A 469 22.50 -25.53 -18.28
C LEU A 469 22.36 -25.50 -16.75
N TRP A 470 23.39 -25.95 -16.01
CA TRP A 470 23.53 -25.72 -14.56
C TRP A 470 24.75 -24.85 -14.24
N LYS A 471 24.93 -23.73 -14.95
CA LYS A 471 25.97 -22.73 -14.66
C LYS A 471 25.40 -21.31 -14.60
N VAL A 472 24.36 -21.07 -13.79
CA VAL A 472 23.95 -19.68 -13.45
C VAL A 472 23.50 -19.49 -11.99
N LYS A 473 23.22 -20.54 -11.20
CA LYS A 473 22.63 -20.35 -9.86
C LYS A 473 23.54 -20.61 -8.64
N VAL A 474 24.84 -20.83 -8.83
CA VAL A 474 25.80 -21.01 -7.70
C VAL A 474 26.86 -19.90 -7.66
N THR A 475 26.45 -18.66 -7.91
CA THR A 475 27.36 -17.50 -7.83
C THR A 475 26.96 -16.49 -6.75
N ILE A 476 25.77 -16.62 -6.15
CA ILE A 476 25.27 -15.64 -5.16
C ILE A 476 25.47 -16.11 -3.70
N LEU A 477 25.64 -17.42 -3.45
CA LEU A 477 25.75 -17.96 -2.07
C LEU A 477 27.18 -18.27 -1.61
N TYR A 478 28.15 -18.36 -2.54
CA TYR A 478 29.53 -18.73 -2.19
C TYR A 478 30.34 -17.65 -1.45
N PRO A 479 30.12 -16.33 -1.61
CA PRO A 479 30.87 -15.32 -0.86
C PRO A 479 30.43 -15.19 0.61
N ILE A 480 29.19 -15.57 0.93
CA ILE A 480 28.59 -15.38 2.26
C ILE A 480 29.01 -16.49 3.21
N ILE A 481 29.08 -17.74 2.74
CA ILE A 481 29.47 -18.89 3.57
C ILE A 481 30.98 -18.91 3.84
N ARG A 482 31.82 -18.45 2.90
CA ARG A 482 33.29 -18.48 3.05
C ARG A 482 33.83 -17.46 4.06
N SER A 483 33.06 -16.42 4.37
CA SER A 483 33.46 -15.37 5.32
C SER A 483 33.19 -15.74 6.79
N TYR A 484 32.38 -16.77 7.06
CA TYR A 484 32.00 -17.18 8.41
C TYR A 484 32.67 -18.47 8.91
N VAL A 485 33.28 -19.27 8.03
CA VAL A 485 33.86 -20.59 8.40
C VAL A 485 35.40 -20.57 8.54
N LEU A 486 36.09 -19.48 8.17
CA LEU A 486 37.56 -19.36 8.25
C LEU A 486 38.04 -18.23 9.17
N GLY A 487 37.19 -17.79 10.09
CA GLY A 487 37.46 -16.67 11.00
C GLY A 487 37.07 -16.96 12.45
N THR A 488 37.34 -18.17 12.96
CA THR A 488 37.44 -18.49 14.39
C THR A 488 38.32 -19.70 14.59
#